data_AF-A0A7C4AUM3-F1
#
_entry.id   AF-A0A7C4AUM3-F1
#
_cell.length_a   1.000
_cell.length_b   1.000
_cell.length_c   1.000
_cell.angle_alpha   90.00
_cell.angle_beta   90.00
_cell.angle_gamma   90.00
#
_symmetry.space_group_name_H-M   'P 1'
#
loop_
_entity.id
_entity.type
_entity.pdbx_description
1 polymer ?
#
loop_
_entity_poly.entity_id
_entity_poly.type
_entity_poly.pdbx_seq_one_letter_code
_entity_poly.pdbx_strand_id
1 'polypeptide(L)'
;MFKKISGWKKTLLLILIAVVGVYLLVYIDVVLRARSAYLEGEKYWRWHEHPEEKVAYLNQQEQKELAALDKKLARKKISPDEYEQQKEIIKFNYERLRSESSIKYAYVWYQTAVELFSPPESKWVKLAREKMPRAKELWKEELRRKKILFEDYMLE
;
A
#
# COMPACT_ATOMS: atom_id res chain seq x y z
N MET A 1 15.09 -47.29 25.98
CA MET A 1 16.55 -47.04 25.90
C MET A 1 16.78 -45.85 24.96
N PHE A 2 16.87 -44.61 25.49
CA PHE A 2 17.06 -43.42 24.64
C PHE A 2 18.54 -43.32 24.24
N LYS A 3 18.82 -43.53 22.94
CA LYS A 3 20.16 -43.43 22.35
C LYS A 3 20.65 -41.97 22.50
N LYS A 4 21.74 -41.76 23.23
CA LYS A 4 22.33 -40.42 23.47
C LYS A 4 22.74 -39.80 22.13
N ILE A 5 21.97 -38.83 21.65
CA ILE A 5 22.24 -38.11 20.39
C ILE A 5 23.58 -37.36 20.56
N SER A 6 24.53 -37.59 19.66
CA SER A 6 25.83 -36.92 19.69
C SER A 6 25.69 -35.40 19.56
N GLY A 7 26.58 -34.62 20.20
CA GLY A 7 26.49 -33.15 20.22
C GLY A 7 26.34 -32.54 18.83
N TRP A 8 27.09 -33.04 17.85
CA TRP A 8 27.01 -32.58 16.45
C TRP A 8 25.66 -32.84 15.78
N LYS A 9 24.99 -33.95 16.07
CA LYS A 9 23.64 -34.22 15.53
C LYS A 9 22.62 -33.23 16.07
N LYS A 10 22.77 -32.78 17.33
CA LYS A 10 21.92 -31.73 17.91
C LYS A 10 22.17 -30.37 17.26
N THR A 11 23.44 -30.00 17.05
CA THR A 11 23.80 -28.76 16.35
C THR A 11 23.25 -28.73 14.93
N LEU A 12 23.41 -29.83 14.18
CA LEU A 12 22.89 -29.94 12.82
C LEU A 12 21.36 -29.84 12.78
N LEU A 13 20.66 -30.45 13.74
CA LEU A 13 19.21 -30.32 13.89
C LEU A 13 18.79 -28.87 14.16
N LEU A 14 19.50 -28.16 15.05
CA LEU A 14 19.22 -26.75 15.35
C LEU A 14 19.43 -25.85 14.13
N ILE A 15 20.49 -26.09 13.35
CA ILE A 15 20.75 -25.36 12.10
C ILE A 15 19.59 -25.60 11.12
N LEU A 16 19.16 -26.84 10.93
CA LEU A 16 18.04 -27.15 10.04
C LEU A 16 16.74 -26.47 10.47
N ILE A 17 16.43 -26.51 11.77
CA ILE A 17 15.25 -25.82 12.34
C ILE A 17 15.35 -24.31 12.11
N ALA A 18 16.52 -23.71 12.33
CA ALA A 18 16.73 -22.28 12.11
C ALA A 18 16.52 -21.91 10.63
N VAL A 19 17.08 -22.69 9.71
CA VAL A 19 16.89 -22.49 8.26
C VAL A 19 15.40 -22.56 7.90
N VAL A 20 14.70 -23.63 8.30
CA VAL A 20 13.25 -23.78 8.05
C VAL A 20 12.46 -22.63 8.67
N GLY A 21 12.82 -22.22 9.90
CA GLY A 21 12.20 -21.09 10.60
C GLY A 21 12.33 -19.78 9.83
N VAL A 22 13.51 -19.48 9.30
CA VAL A 22 13.74 -18.28 8.46
C VAL A 22 12.88 -18.33 7.19
N TYR A 23 12.86 -19.46 6.47
CA TYR A 23 12.03 -19.59 5.27
C TYR A 23 10.53 -19.43 5.57
N LEU A 24 10.05 -19.97 6.70
CA LEU A 24 8.66 -19.79 7.12
C LEU A 24 8.34 -18.32 7.43
N LEU A 25 9.25 -17.60 8.10
CA LEU A 25 9.06 -16.18 8.39
C LEU A 25 9.02 -15.34 7.12
N VAL A 26 9.92 -15.60 6.17
CA VAL A 26 9.91 -14.92 4.85
C VAL A 26 8.61 -15.21 4.12
N TYR A 27 8.19 -16.47 4.07
CA TYR A 27 6.93 -16.86 3.43
C TYR A 27 5.73 -16.12 4.04
N ILE A 28 5.64 -16.06 5.37
CA ILE A 28 4.55 -15.37 6.07
C ILE A 28 4.59 -13.87 5.79
N ASP A 29 5.77 -13.22 5.86
CA ASP A 29 5.93 -11.80 5.58
C ASP A 29 5.46 -11.45 4.16
N VAL A 30 5.92 -12.18 3.15
CA VAL A 30 5.55 -11.94 1.75
C VAL A 30 4.04 -12.11 1.53
N VAL A 31 3.42 -13.15 2.12
CA VAL A 31 1.96 -13.35 2.02
C VAL A 31 1.18 -12.23 2.69
N LEU A 32 1.64 -11.73 3.84
CA LEU A 32 0.99 -10.61 4.53
C LEU A 32 1.14 -9.31 3.75
N ARG A 33 2.30 -9.07 3.11
CA ARG A 33 2.50 -7.92 2.24
C ARG A 33 1.65 -7.98 0.97
N ALA A 34 1.53 -9.16 0.35
CA ALA A 34 0.61 -9.39 -0.77
C ALA A 34 -0.85 -9.08 -0.37
N ARG A 35 -1.27 -9.52 0.82
CA ARG A 35 -2.60 -9.19 1.38
C ARG A 35 -2.77 -7.69 1.54
N SER A 36 -1.80 -7.02 2.15
CA SER A 36 -1.85 -5.57 2.40
C SER A 36 -1.95 -4.80 1.09
N ALA A 37 -1.10 -5.11 0.10
CA ALA A 37 -1.12 -4.49 -1.21
C ALA A 37 -2.45 -4.73 -1.94
N TYR A 38 -2.97 -5.97 -1.93
CA TYR A 38 -4.28 -6.27 -2.50
C TYR A 38 -5.40 -5.44 -1.86
N LEU A 39 -5.47 -5.39 -0.53
CA LEU A 39 -6.52 -4.65 0.19
C LEU A 39 -6.42 -3.14 -0.03
N GLU A 40 -5.20 -2.60 -0.16
CA GLU A 40 -5.01 -1.21 -0.53
C GLU A 40 -5.52 -0.96 -1.97
N GLY A 41 -5.25 -1.88 -2.89
CA GLY A 41 -5.83 -1.87 -4.23
C GLY A 41 -7.37 -1.86 -4.21
N GLU A 42 -8.00 -2.72 -3.40
CA GLU A 42 -9.46 -2.76 -3.22
C GLU A 42 -10.03 -1.44 -2.67
N LYS A 43 -9.33 -0.78 -1.75
CA LYS A 43 -9.72 0.52 -1.23
C LYS A 43 -9.74 1.57 -2.33
N TYR A 44 -8.71 1.63 -3.17
CA TYR A 44 -8.65 2.57 -4.29
C TYR A 44 -9.66 2.24 -5.39
N TRP A 45 -9.90 0.95 -5.63
CA TRP A 45 -10.96 0.50 -6.53
C TRP A 45 -12.33 0.99 -6.04
N ARG A 46 -12.62 0.78 -4.75
CA ARG A 46 -13.85 1.26 -4.13
C ARG A 46 -13.99 2.77 -4.23
N TRP A 47 -12.90 3.53 -4.06
CA TRP A 47 -12.89 4.98 -4.28
C TRP A 47 -13.06 5.41 -5.74
N HIS A 48 -12.79 4.54 -6.70
CA HIS A 48 -13.13 4.79 -8.10
C HIS A 48 -14.64 4.63 -8.32
N GLU A 49 -15.25 3.59 -7.72
CA GLU A 49 -16.71 3.34 -7.79
C GLU A 49 -17.51 4.36 -6.97
N HIS A 50 -16.96 4.78 -5.83
CA HIS A 50 -17.57 5.66 -4.83
C HIS A 50 -16.63 6.84 -4.48
N PRO A 51 -16.48 7.82 -5.38
CA PRO A 51 -15.57 8.95 -5.19
C PRO A 51 -15.90 9.81 -3.96
N GLU A 52 -17.16 9.83 -3.53
CA GLU A 52 -17.61 10.48 -2.30
C GLU A 52 -16.93 9.93 -1.05
N GLU A 53 -16.64 8.62 -1.01
CA GLU A 53 -15.96 8.01 0.13
C GLU A 53 -14.51 8.46 0.22
N LYS A 54 -13.83 8.65 -0.92
CA LYS A 54 -12.48 9.22 -0.98
C LYS A 54 -12.47 10.62 -0.40
N VAL A 55 -13.42 11.46 -0.82
CA VAL A 55 -13.54 12.84 -0.35
C VAL A 55 -13.80 12.86 1.16
N ALA A 56 -14.74 12.05 1.65
CA ALA A 56 -15.03 11.95 3.08
C ALA A 56 -13.81 11.50 3.89
N TYR A 57 -13.09 10.49 3.41
CA TYR A 57 -11.86 10.01 4.05
C TYR A 57 -10.78 11.10 4.10
N LEU A 58 -10.52 11.78 2.99
CA LEU A 58 -9.49 12.83 2.90
C LEU A 58 -9.86 14.05 3.75
N ASN A 59 -11.13 14.46 3.78
CA ASN A 59 -11.60 15.54 4.65
C ASN A 59 -11.35 15.20 6.13
N GLN A 60 -11.60 13.95 6.52
CA GLN A 60 -11.36 13.52 7.90
C GLN A 60 -9.87 13.53 8.25
N GLN A 61 -8.99 13.15 7.30
CA GLN A 61 -7.54 13.20 7.50
C GLN A 61 -7.04 14.64 7.63
N GLU A 62 -7.45 15.52 6.72
CA GLU A 62 -7.10 16.95 6.75
C GLU A 62 -7.50 17.58 8.10
N GLN A 63 -8.74 17.36 8.55
CA GLN A 63 -9.21 17.89 9.83
C GLN A 63 -8.39 17.37 11.03
N LYS A 64 -7.97 16.10 11.01
CA LYS A 64 -7.13 15.53 12.07
C LYS A 64 -5.74 16.18 12.08
N GLU A 65 -5.15 16.39 10.92
CA GLU A 65 -3.83 17.03 10.79
C GLU A 65 -3.88 18.50 11.22
N LEU A 66 -4.88 19.25 10.78
CA LEU A 66 -5.12 20.63 11.21
C LEU A 66 -5.32 20.71 12.72
N ALA A 67 -6.18 19.86 13.30
CA ALA A 67 -6.39 19.84 14.74
C ALA A 67 -5.14 19.46 15.53
N ALA A 68 -4.27 18.59 14.98
CA ALA A 68 -2.98 18.28 15.58
C ALA A 68 -2.01 19.47 15.49
N LEU A 69 -2.04 20.21 14.38
CA LEU A 69 -1.25 21.41 14.15
C LEU A 69 -1.67 22.55 15.09
N ASP A 70 -2.96 22.79 15.25
CA ASP A 70 -3.52 23.76 16.20
C ASP A 70 -3.05 23.47 17.63
N LYS A 71 -3.06 22.19 18.04
CA LYS A 71 -2.53 21.77 19.35
C LYS A 71 -1.04 22.06 19.51
N LYS A 72 -0.24 21.98 18.44
CA LYS A 72 1.19 22.32 18.49
C LYS A 72 1.38 23.83 18.67
N LEU A 73 0.62 24.64 17.93
CA LEU A 73 0.66 26.10 18.05
C LEU A 73 0.20 26.57 19.44
N ALA A 74 -0.91 26.04 19.96
CA ALA A 74 -1.42 26.37 21.29
C ALA A 74 -0.42 26.03 22.41
N ARG A 75 0.37 24.97 22.22
CA ARG A 75 1.45 24.56 23.13
C ARG A 75 2.77 25.32 22.89
N LYS A 76 2.77 26.32 21.98
CA LYS A 76 3.96 27.08 21.55
C LYS A 76 5.12 26.18 21.10
N LYS A 77 4.82 25.00 20.55
CA LYS A 77 5.82 24.05 20.04
C LYS A 77 6.34 24.41 18.65
N ILE A 78 5.64 25.32 17.97
CA ILE A 78 5.94 25.82 16.63
C ILE A 78 5.68 27.32 16.61
N SER A 79 6.35 28.04 15.70
CA SER A 79 6.10 29.46 15.49
C SER A 79 4.82 29.69 14.65
N PRO A 80 4.25 30.92 14.65
CA PRO A 80 3.13 31.26 13.76
C PRO A 80 3.47 31.08 12.28
N ASP A 81 4.70 31.41 11.87
CA ASP A 81 5.14 31.25 10.47
C ASP A 81 5.23 29.78 10.06
N GLU A 82 5.77 28.92 10.95
CA GLU A 82 5.81 27.46 10.74
C GLU A 82 4.42 26.83 10.68
N TYR A 83 3.46 27.39 11.44
CA TYR A 83 2.07 26.95 11.42
C TYR A 83 1.43 27.20 10.07
N GLU A 84 1.55 28.41 9.52
CA GLU A 84 0.98 28.73 8.20
C GLU A 84 1.61 27.88 7.09
N GLN A 85 2.94 27.70 7.11
CA GLN A 85 3.62 26.81 6.15
C GLN A 85 3.10 25.36 6.23
N GLN A 86 2.99 24.80 7.44
CA GLN A 86 2.49 23.42 7.60
C GLN A 86 1.03 23.30 7.15
N LYS A 87 0.21 24.31 7.43
CA LYS A 87 -1.18 24.35 7.00
C LYS A 87 -1.32 24.37 5.48
N GLU A 88 -0.49 25.16 4.78
CA GLU A 88 -0.43 25.15 3.32
C GLU A 88 -0.01 23.79 2.77
N ILE A 89 0.98 23.14 3.39
CA ILE A 89 1.42 21.78 3.01
C ILE A 89 0.28 20.77 3.17
N ILE A 90 -0.45 20.82 4.29
CA ILE A 90 -1.60 19.94 4.54
C ILE A 90 -2.65 20.13 3.43
N LYS A 91 -3.01 21.38 3.14
CA LYS A 91 -3.99 21.70 2.10
C LYS A 91 -3.53 21.25 0.71
N PHE A 92 -2.27 21.51 0.36
CA PHE A 92 -1.67 21.06 -0.89
C PHE A 92 -1.72 19.53 -1.03
N ASN A 93 -1.36 18.80 0.03
CA ASN A 93 -1.42 17.34 0.05
C ASN A 93 -2.84 16.82 -0.13
N TYR A 94 -3.81 17.44 0.54
CA TYR A 94 -5.22 17.12 0.38
C TYR A 94 -5.69 17.31 -1.07
N GLU A 95 -5.40 18.47 -1.68
CA GLU A 95 -5.79 18.77 -3.06
C GLU A 95 -5.13 17.82 -4.07
N ARG A 96 -3.83 17.54 -3.89
CA ARG A 96 -3.08 16.56 -4.69
C ARG A 96 -3.75 15.19 -4.60
N LEU A 97 -3.90 14.63 -3.40
CA LEU A 97 -4.49 13.29 -3.20
C LEU A 97 -5.91 13.21 -3.74
N ARG A 98 -6.71 14.27 -3.60
CA ARG A 98 -8.08 14.33 -4.11
C ARG A 98 -8.11 14.27 -5.63
N SER A 99 -7.25 15.02 -6.31
CA SER A 99 -7.20 15.12 -7.77
C SER A 99 -6.61 13.88 -8.46
N GLU A 100 -5.77 13.11 -7.76
CA GLU A 100 -5.16 11.91 -8.31
C GLU A 100 -6.18 10.81 -8.65
N SER A 101 -5.87 10.02 -9.68
CA SER A 101 -6.72 8.92 -10.12
C SER A 101 -6.74 7.77 -9.10
N SER A 102 -7.92 7.45 -8.57
CA SER A 102 -8.08 6.29 -7.70
C SER A 102 -7.79 4.98 -8.44
N ILE A 103 -8.26 4.85 -9.68
CA ILE A 103 -8.11 3.60 -10.44
C ILE A 103 -6.66 3.33 -10.86
N LYS A 104 -5.87 4.39 -11.12
CA LYS A 104 -4.42 4.28 -11.29
C LYS A 104 -3.78 3.65 -10.05
N TYR A 105 -4.12 4.13 -8.85
CA TYR A 105 -3.56 3.58 -7.63
C TYR A 105 -4.00 2.15 -7.36
N ALA A 106 -5.25 1.79 -7.70
CA ALA A 106 -5.70 0.40 -7.62
C ALA A 106 -4.82 -0.51 -8.49
N TYR A 107 -4.56 -0.13 -9.75
CA TYR A 107 -3.65 -0.84 -10.64
C TYR A 107 -2.25 -1.01 -10.04
N VAL A 108 -1.63 0.08 -9.59
CA VAL A 108 -0.27 0.06 -8.99
C VAL A 108 -0.20 -0.88 -7.78
N TRP A 109 -1.22 -0.88 -6.93
CA TRP A 109 -1.26 -1.76 -5.76
C TRP A 109 -1.47 -3.23 -6.10
N TYR A 110 -2.28 -3.55 -7.12
CA TYR A 110 -2.37 -4.91 -7.62
C TYR A 110 -1.06 -5.36 -8.29
N GLN A 111 -0.44 -4.50 -9.11
CA GLN A 111 0.88 -4.77 -9.71
C GLN A 111 1.92 -5.03 -8.62
N THR A 112 1.95 -4.20 -7.57
CA THR A 112 2.82 -4.41 -6.39
C THR A 112 2.59 -5.78 -5.77
N ALA A 113 1.34 -6.21 -5.60
CA ALA A 113 1.02 -7.53 -5.06
C ALA A 113 1.55 -8.67 -5.96
N VAL A 114 1.48 -8.51 -7.28
CA VAL A 114 1.89 -9.53 -8.26
C VAL A 114 3.41 -9.58 -8.44
N GLU A 115 4.06 -8.42 -8.59
CA GLU A 115 5.47 -8.34 -8.97
C GLU A 115 6.42 -8.42 -7.79
N LEU A 116 6.07 -7.83 -6.64
CA LEU A 116 6.98 -7.77 -5.50
C LEU A 116 6.77 -8.91 -4.50
N PHE A 117 5.60 -9.55 -4.51
CA PHE A 117 5.23 -10.56 -3.52
C PHE A 117 4.88 -11.92 -4.11
N SER A 118 5.32 -12.19 -5.35
CA SER A 118 5.37 -13.51 -5.96
C SER A 118 6.81 -13.89 -6.35
N PRO A 119 7.27 -15.12 -6.04
CA PRO A 119 6.59 -16.17 -5.28
C PRO A 119 6.54 -15.90 -3.75
N PRO A 120 5.62 -16.54 -2.99
CA PRO A 120 4.70 -17.61 -3.37
C PRO A 120 3.41 -17.12 -4.02
N GLU A 121 2.77 -18.02 -4.76
CA GLU A 121 1.51 -17.75 -5.44
C GLU A 121 0.29 -17.84 -4.50
N SER A 122 0.23 -16.88 -3.57
CA SER A 122 -0.80 -16.80 -2.56
C SER A 122 -2.17 -16.43 -3.14
N LYS A 123 -3.24 -16.60 -2.35
CA LYS A 123 -4.61 -16.18 -2.73
C LYS A 123 -4.66 -14.70 -3.17
N TRP A 124 -3.93 -13.83 -2.48
CA TRP A 124 -3.95 -12.38 -2.73
C TRP A 124 -3.23 -12.01 -4.03
N VAL A 125 -2.13 -12.69 -4.33
CA VAL A 125 -1.41 -12.54 -5.61
C VAL A 125 -2.32 -12.96 -6.78
N LYS A 126 -3.03 -14.09 -6.65
CA LYS A 126 -3.97 -14.55 -7.68
C LYS A 126 -5.10 -13.55 -7.92
N LEU A 127 -5.74 -13.08 -6.85
CA LEU A 127 -6.81 -12.07 -6.94
C LEU A 127 -6.30 -10.75 -7.55
N ALA A 128 -5.11 -10.30 -7.17
CA ALA A 128 -4.50 -9.11 -7.74
C ALA A 128 -4.23 -9.29 -9.25
N ARG A 129 -3.70 -10.45 -9.67
CA ARG A 129 -3.45 -10.76 -11.08
C ARG A 129 -4.74 -10.78 -11.90
N GLU A 130 -5.83 -11.27 -11.33
CA GLU A 130 -7.15 -11.27 -11.98
C GLU A 130 -7.71 -9.84 -12.15
N LYS A 131 -7.54 -8.96 -11.15
CA LYS A 131 -8.09 -7.59 -11.18
C LYS A 131 -7.24 -6.58 -11.96
N MET A 132 -5.92 -6.76 -11.97
CA MET A 132 -4.96 -5.82 -12.53
C MET A 132 -5.26 -5.41 -13.99
N PRO A 133 -5.60 -6.33 -14.93
CA PRO A 133 -5.92 -5.95 -16.31
C PRO A 133 -7.14 -5.04 -16.40
N ARG A 134 -8.17 -5.30 -15.59
CA ARG A 134 -9.39 -4.47 -15.58
C ARG A 134 -9.10 -3.08 -15.01
N ALA A 135 -8.28 -2.98 -13.96
CA ALA A 135 -7.84 -1.69 -13.42
C ALA A 135 -7.09 -0.86 -14.48
N LYS A 136 -6.19 -1.51 -15.24
CA LYS A 136 -5.44 -0.87 -16.33
C LYS A 136 -6.36 -0.31 -17.41
N GLU A 137 -7.36 -1.08 -17.85
CA GLU A 137 -8.30 -0.62 -18.87
C GLU A 137 -9.18 0.54 -18.38
N LEU A 138 -9.68 0.47 -17.14
CA LEU A 138 -10.43 1.59 -16.56
C LEU A 138 -9.56 2.86 -16.41
N TRP A 139 -8.27 2.70 -16.09
CA TRP A 139 -7.33 3.82 -16.06
C TRP A 139 -7.13 4.42 -17.46
N LYS A 140 -6.95 3.60 -18.50
CA LYS A 140 -6.90 4.06 -19.89
C LYS A 140 -8.16 4.84 -20.27
N GLU A 141 -9.34 4.35 -19.92
CA GLU A 141 -10.60 5.06 -20.15
C GLU A 141 -10.62 6.42 -19.45
N GLU A 142 -10.14 6.52 -18.21
CA GLU A 142 -10.04 7.78 -17.48
C GLU A 142 -9.13 8.78 -18.21
N LEU A 143 -7.96 8.33 -18.69
CA LEU A 143 -7.03 9.17 -19.45
C LEU A 143 -7.64 9.67 -20.76
N ARG A 144 -8.36 8.79 -21.49
CA ARG A 144 -9.10 9.17 -22.72
C ARG A 144 -10.15 10.24 -22.41
N ARG A 145 -10.93 10.08 -21.33
CA ARG A 145 -11.93 11.07 -20.90
C ARG A 145 -11.31 12.41 -20.54
N LYS A 146 -10.12 12.39 -19.91
CA LYS A 146 -9.34 13.58 -19.57
C LYS A 146 -8.56 14.18 -20.76
N LYS A 147 -8.65 13.58 -21.96
CA LYS A 147 -7.90 13.97 -23.16
C LYS A 147 -6.38 13.99 -22.95
N ILE A 148 -5.89 13.10 -22.09
CA ILE A 148 -4.45 12.91 -21.85
C ILE A 148 -3.95 11.87 -22.86
N LEU A 149 -2.92 12.22 -23.63
CA LEU A 149 -2.26 11.29 -24.55
C LEU A 149 -1.44 10.27 -23.75
N PHE A 150 -1.52 9.00 -24.13
CA PHE A 150 -0.73 7.92 -23.53
C PHE A 150 -0.44 6.83 -24.55
N GLU A 151 0.65 6.12 -24.33
CA GLU A 151 1.03 4.91 -25.06
C GLU A 151 1.02 3.72 -24.10
N ASP A 152 0.82 2.50 -24.60
CA ASP A 152 0.62 1.33 -23.72
C ASP A 152 1.83 1.04 -22.82
N TYR A 153 3.06 1.29 -23.31
CA TYR A 153 4.29 1.12 -22.52
C TYR A 153 4.44 2.14 -21.39
N MET A 154 3.71 3.27 -21.43
CA MET A 154 3.73 4.26 -20.35
C MET A 154 2.90 3.83 -19.14
N LEU A 155 2.16 2.72 -19.27
CA LEU A 155 1.26 2.17 -18.27
C LEU A 155 1.74 0.80 -17.76
N GLU A 156 3.00 0.45 -18.01
CA GLU A 156 3.68 -0.78 -17.59
C GLU A 156 4.75 -0.50 -16.54
#